data_AF-A0A2E6T966-F1
#
_entry.id   AF-A0A2E6T966-F1
#
_cell.length_a   1.000
_cell.length_b   1.000
_cell.length_c   1.000
_cell.angle_alpha   90.00
_cell.angle_beta   90.00
_cell.angle_gamma   90.00
#
_symmetry.space_group_name_H-M   'P 1'
#
loop_
_entity.id
_entity.type
_entity.pdbx_description
1 polymer ?
#
loop_
_entity_poly.entity_id
_entity_poly.type
_entity_poly.pdbx_seq_one_letter_code
_entity_poly.pdbx_strand_id
1 'polypeptide(L)'
;MNTSIKIAPSILSANFSLLGEEVSKLDKTDCDYIHIDVMDGHFVPNLTFGPTIIKSIRHLTNKPFDVHLMIDPVKKYLQDY
;
A
#
# COMPACT_ATOMS: atom_id res chain seq x y z
N MET A 1 19.74 -7.82 -18.71
CA MET A 1 18.53 -7.32 -18.00
C MET A 1 18.98 -6.12 -17.19
N ASN A 2 18.46 -4.93 -17.46
CA ASN A 2 18.83 -3.74 -16.70
C ASN A 2 18.02 -3.78 -15.39
N THR A 3 18.58 -4.34 -14.32
CA THR A 3 17.96 -4.36 -13.00
C THR A 3 18.18 -3.00 -12.34
N SER A 4 17.44 -1.99 -12.79
CA SER A 4 17.38 -0.71 -12.08
C SER A 4 16.86 -0.98 -10.66
N ILE A 5 17.52 -0.39 -9.67
CA ILE A 5 17.06 -0.40 -8.29
C ILE A 5 15.70 0.30 -8.26
N LYS A 6 14.74 -0.29 -7.54
CA LYS A 6 13.40 0.28 -7.36
C LYS A 6 13.18 0.66 -5.90
N ILE A 7 12.45 1.75 -5.68
CA ILE A 7 12.13 2.30 -4.36
C ILE A 7 10.60 2.30 -4.18
N ALA A 8 10.14 1.70 -3.09
CA ALA A 8 8.72 1.56 -2.75
C ALA A 8 8.49 2.01 -1.31
N PRO A 9 8.22 3.31 -1.07
CA PRO A 9 7.94 3.81 0.28
C PRO A 9 6.67 3.15 0.85
N SER A 10 6.76 2.61 2.07
CA SER A 10 5.60 2.03 2.77
C SER A 10 4.74 3.12 3.40
N ILE A 11 3.45 3.15 3.04
CA ILE A 11 2.49 4.08 3.64
C ILE A 11 2.11 3.70 5.06
N LEU A 12 2.54 2.53 5.56
CA LEU A 12 2.38 2.16 6.96
C LEU A 12 3.10 3.13 7.91
N SER A 13 4.19 3.74 7.44
CA SER A 13 4.95 4.76 8.19
C SER A 13 4.43 6.19 7.98
N ALA A 14 3.41 6.39 7.16
CA ALA A 14 2.87 7.71 6.85
C ALA A 14 1.97 8.24 7.97
N ASN A 15 1.70 9.55 7.95
CA ASN A 15 0.68 10.12 8.82
C ASN A 15 -0.72 9.79 8.30
N PHE A 16 -1.39 8.83 8.94
CA PHE A 16 -2.73 8.38 8.55
C PHE A 16 -3.81 9.46 8.60
N SER A 17 -3.68 10.50 9.43
CA SER A 17 -4.66 11.60 9.45
C SER A 17 -4.65 12.44 8.17
N LEU A 18 -3.57 12.34 7.38
CA LEU A 18 -3.35 13.05 6.13
C LEU A 18 -2.98 12.09 4.99
N LEU A 19 -3.45 10.83 5.04
CA LEU A 19 -2.99 9.77 4.13
C LEU A 19 -3.09 10.15 2.64
N GLY A 20 -4.16 10.85 2.24
CA GLY A 20 -4.30 11.32 0.85
C GLY A 20 -3.23 12.33 0.45
N GLU A 21 -2.83 13.24 1.35
CA GLU A 21 -1.74 14.17 1.11
C GLU A 21 -0.40 13.44 1.05
N GLU A 22 -0.17 12.47 1.92
CA GLU A 22 1.05 11.65 1.93
C GLU A 22 1.23 10.90 0.59
N VAL A 23 0.15 10.30 0.07
CA VAL A 23 0.13 9.66 -1.26
C VAL A 23 0.37 10.68 -2.38
N SER A 24 -0.26 11.85 -2.30
CA SER A 24 -0.08 12.91 -3.30
C SER A 24 1.35 13.51 -3.29
N LYS A 25 2.04 13.48 -2.14
CA LYS A 25 3.45 13.86 -2.03
C LYS A 25 4.32 12.80 -2.70
N LEU A 26 4.09 11.52 -2.44
CA LEU A 26 4.83 10.41 -3.05
C LEU A 26 4.67 10.40 -4.58
N ASP A 27 3.49 10.73 -5.12
CA ASP A 27 3.24 10.82 -6.56
C ASP A 27 4.21 11.78 -7.27
N LYS A 28 4.62 12.86 -6.59
CA LYS A 28 5.55 13.87 -7.10
C LYS A 28 7.02 13.49 -7.01
N THR A 29 7.34 12.34 -6.41
CA THR A 29 8.71 11.83 -6.27
C THR A 29 9.04 10.82 -7.38
N ASP A 30 10.31 10.47 -7.49
CA ASP A 30 10.79 9.45 -8.43
C ASP A 30 10.66 8.02 -7.89
N CYS A 31 9.90 7.78 -6.81
CA CYS A 31 9.67 6.41 -6.35
C CYS A 31 8.91 5.60 -7.40
N ASP A 32 9.22 4.30 -7.48
CA ASP A 32 8.64 3.40 -8.47
C ASP A 32 7.24 2.93 -8.06
N TYR A 33 7.03 2.73 -6.76
CA TYR A 33 5.83 2.13 -6.18
C TYR A 33 5.40 2.85 -4.92
N ILE A 34 4.15 2.60 -4.52
CA ILE A 34 3.65 2.87 -3.18
C ILE A 34 3.40 1.52 -2.52
N HIS A 35 4.16 1.20 -1.48
CA HIS A 35 4.07 -0.07 -0.78
C HIS A 35 2.97 -0.02 0.28
N ILE A 36 2.13 -1.05 0.31
CA ILE A 36 0.94 -1.11 1.15
C ILE A 36 0.90 -2.43 1.90
N ASP A 37 1.15 -2.35 3.21
CA ASP A 37 1.13 -3.50 4.11
C ASP A 37 -0.28 -3.71 4.70
N VAL A 38 -0.95 -4.78 4.28
CA VAL A 38 -2.26 -5.21 4.79
C VAL A 38 -2.05 -6.32 5.81
N MET A 39 -2.46 -6.06 7.06
CA MET A 39 -2.33 -7.01 8.17
C MET A 39 -3.70 -7.22 8.82
N ASP A 40 -4.02 -8.46 9.19
CA ASP A 40 -5.33 -8.86 9.75
C ASP A 40 -5.34 -9.12 11.25
N GLY A 41 -4.20 -8.95 11.95
CA GLY A 41 -4.07 -9.29 13.36
C GLY A 41 -3.99 -10.78 13.67
N HIS A 42 -4.19 -11.65 12.66
CA HIS A 42 -4.17 -13.11 12.80
C HIS A 42 -2.88 -13.71 12.25
N PHE A 43 -2.53 -13.40 10.99
CA PHE A 43 -1.29 -13.85 10.36
C PHE A 43 -0.07 -13.16 10.97
N VAL A 44 -0.22 -11.90 11.37
CA VAL A 44 0.74 -11.12 12.15
C VAL A 44 0.03 -10.43 13.31
N PRO A 45 0.68 -10.18 14.46
CA PRO A 45 0.05 -9.61 15.65
C PRO A 45 -0.15 -8.09 15.56
N ASN A 46 -0.54 -7.60 14.39
CA ASN A 46 -0.84 -6.19 14.14
C ASN A 46 -1.99 -6.08 13.12
N LEU A 47 -2.80 -5.05 13.24
CA LEU A 47 -3.94 -4.79 12.35
C LEU A 47 -3.72 -3.44 11.67
N THR A 48 -3.75 -3.40 10.34
CA THR A 48 -3.57 -2.15 9.59
C THR A 48 -4.90 -1.67 8.99
N PHE A 49 -5.11 -1.82 7.69
CA PHE A 49 -6.28 -1.37 6.97
C PHE A 49 -6.55 -2.26 5.75
N GLY A 50 -7.79 -2.22 5.27
CA GLY A 50 -8.28 -3.08 4.20
C GLY A 50 -8.46 -2.39 2.85
N PRO A 51 -9.17 -3.04 1.91
CA PRO A 51 -9.30 -2.59 0.54
C PRO A 51 -10.05 -1.26 0.42
N THR A 52 -10.96 -0.95 1.36
CA THR A 52 -11.69 0.33 1.40
C THR A 52 -10.76 1.53 1.46
N ILE A 53 -9.69 1.47 2.28
CA ILE A 53 -8.71 2.56 2.39
C ILE A 53 -7.85 2.65 1.13
N ILE A 54 -7.42 1.50 0.58
CA ILE A 54 -6.63 1.47 -0.65
C ILE A 54 -7.42 2.09 -1.81
N LYS A 55 -8.72 1.75 -1.93
CA LYS A 55 -9.62 2.30 -2.93
C LYS A 55 -9.84 3.81 -2.77
N SER A 56 -9.90 4.31 -1.53
CA SER A 56 -10.11 5.74 -1.29
C SER A 56 -8.94 6.60 -1.75
N ILE A 57 -7.70 6.07 -1.72
CA ILE A 57 -6.50 6.79 -2.17
C ILE A 57 -6.08 6.49 -3.62
N ARG A 58 -6.67 5.48 -4.26
CA ARG A 58 -6.23 5.00 -5.59
C ARG A 58 -6.23 6.09 -6.66
N HIS A 59 -7.19 7.02 -6.60
CA HIS A 59 -7.34 8.09 -7.59
C HIS A 59 -6.29 9.22 -7.46
N LEU A 60 -5.47 9.22 -6.40
CA LEU A 60 -4.51 10.30 -6.10
C LEU A 60 -3.15 10.14 -6.78
N THR A 61 -2.90 9.01 -7.44
CA THR A 61 -1.61 8.71 -8.06
C THR A 61 -1.77 7.66 -9.16
N ASN A 62 -0.93 7.75 -10.19
CA ASN A 62 -0.81 6.72 -11.23
C ASN A 62 0.31 5.71 -10.94
N LYS A 63 1.07 5.89 -9.85
CA LYS A 63 2.12 4.94 -9.46
C LYS A 63 1.50 3.59 -9.07
N PRO A 64 2.09 2.45 -9.46
CA PRO A 64 1.54 1.15 -9.09
C PRO A 64 1.53 0.98 -7.57
N PHE A 65 0.46 0.37 -7.05
CA PHE A 65 0.42 -0.05 -5.65
C PHE A 65 1.03 -1.44 -5.55
N ASP A 66 2.02 -1.56 -4.68
CA ASP A 66 2.62 -2.82 -4.29
C ASP A 66 1.95 -3.28 -3.00
N VAL A 67 0.93 -4.14 -3.14
CA VAL A 67 0.07 -4.57 -2.02
C VAL A 67 0.58 -5.87 -1.44
N HIS A 68 1.06 -5.80 -0.21
CA HIS A 68 1.57 -6.94 0.55
C HIS A 68 0.50 -7.45 1.52
N LEU A 69 -0.09 -8.59 1.17
CA LEU A 69 -1.14 -9.24 1.95
C LEU A 69 -0.53 -10.15 3.04
N MET A 70 -0.37 -9.61 4.24
CA MET A 70 -0.03 -10.35 5.47
C MET A 70 -1.32 -10.78 6.20
N ILE A 71 -2.14 -11.60 5.51
CA ILE A 71 -3.45 -12.04 5.99
C ILE A 71 -3.65 -13.55 5.75
N ASP A 72 -4.47 -14.20 6.58
CA ASP A 72 -4.87 -15.60 6.41
C ASP A 72 -6.38 -15.79 6.67
N PRO A 73 -7.15 -16.40 5.75
CA PRO A 73 -6.75 -16.94 4.44
C PRO A 73 -6.72 -15.88 3.32
N VAL A 74 -5.58 -15.74 2.64
CA VAL A 74 -5.39 -14.72 1.56
C VAL A 74 -6.31 -14.91 0.34
N LYS A 75 -6.56 -16.16 -0.07
CA LYS A 75 -7.26 -16.47 -1.34
C LYS A 75 -8.68 -15.90 -1.39
N LYS A 76 -9.34 -15.79 -0.23
CA LYS A 76 -10.72 -15.28 -0.12
C LYS A 76 -10.81 -13.79 -0.48
N TYR A 77 -9.73 -13.04 -0.29
CA TYR A 77 -9.73 -11.58 -0.41
C TYR A 77 -9.09 -11.07 -1.71
N LEU A 78 -8.50 -11.94 -2.54
CA LEU A 78 -7.77 -11.53 -3.75
C LEU A 78 -8.59 -10.67 -4.74
N GLN A 79 -9.91 -10.81 -4.77
CA GLN A 79 -10.76 -9.99 -5.67
C GLN A 79 -11.06 -8.60 -5.11
N ASP A 80 -10.82 -8.38 -3.82
CA ASP A 80 -11.08 -7.11 -3.15
C ASP A 80 -9.91 -6.12 -3.30
N TYR A 81 -8.73 -6.59 -3.68
CA TYR A 81 -7.48 -5.83 -3.83
C TYR A 81 -7.03 -5.73 -5.28
#